data_AF-A0A0B2SUH6-F1
#
_entry.id   AF-A0A0B2SUH6-F1
#
_cell.length_a   1.000
_cell.length_b   1.000
_cell.length_c   1.000
_cell.angle_alpha   90.00
_cell.angle_beta   90.00
_cell.angle_gamma   90.00
#
_symmetry.space_group_name_H-M   'P 1'
#
loop_
_entity.id
_entity.type
_entity.pdbx_description
1 polymer ?
#
loop_
_entity_poly.entity_id
_entity_poly.type
_entity_poly.pdbx_seq_one_letter_code
_entity_poly.pdbx_strand_id
1 'polypeptide(L)'
;MTLLLAPFLFSSIASSYSFKDIQSWCNQTPYPQPCEYYLTNHAFNKPIKSKSDFLKVSLQLALERAQRSELNTHALGPKCRNVHEKAAWADCLQLYEYTIQRLNKTINPNTKCNETDTQTWLSTALTNLETCKNGFYELGVPDYVLPLMSNNVTKLLSNTLSLNKGPYQYKPPSYKEGFPTWVKPGDRKLLQSSSVASNANVVVAKDGSGKYTTVKAAVDAAPKSSSGRYVIYVKSGVYNEQVEVKGNNIMLVGDGIGKTIITGSKSVGGGTTTFRSATVAAVGDGFIAQDITFRNTAGAANHQAVAFRSGSDLSVFYRCSFEGFQDTLYVHSERQFYKACDIYGTVDFIFGNAAAVLQNCNIYARTPPQRTITVTAQGRTDPNQNTGIIIHNSKVTGASGFNPSSVKSYLGRPWQKYSRTVFMKTYLDSLINPAGWMEWDGNFALDTLYYAEYANTGPGSNTANRVTWKGYHVLTSASQASPFTVGNFIAGNNWIPSSGVPFTSGL
;
A
#
# COMPACT_ATOMS: atom_id res chain seq x y z
N MET A 1 -45.45 48.52 30.99
CA MET A 1 -45.01 47.12 31.04
C MET A 1 -45.65 46.41 29.86
N THR A 2 -44.92 46.28 28.77
CA THR A 2 -45.42 45.72 27.51
C THR A 2 -44.31 44.82 26.98
N LEU A 3 -44.50 43.51 27.15
CA LEU A 3 -43.60 42.48 26.61
C LEU A 3 -43.76 42.44 25.09
N LEU A 4 -42.67 42.70 24.36
CA LEU A 4 -42.54 42.38 22.94
C LEU A 4 -41.87 41.00 22.83
N LEU A 5 -42.69 39.98 22.55
CA LEU A 5 -42.25 38.65 22.11
C LEU A 5 -41.69 38.78 20.69
N ALA A 6 -40.38 38.66 20.54
CA ALA A 6 -39.73 38.47 19.25
C ALA A 6 -39.89 36.99 18.83
N PRO A 7 -40.43 36.68 17.65
CA PRO A 7 -40.49 35.32 17.17
C PRO A 7 -39.09 34.90 16.72
N PHE A 8 -38.55 33.84 17.32
CA PHE A 8 -37.41 33.12 16.76
C PHE A 8 -37.85 32.47 15.45
N LEU A 9 -37.56 33.15 14.33
CA LEU A 9 -37.59 32.52 13.01
C LEU A 9 -36.42 31.54 12.95
N PHE A 10 -36.72 30.26 13.13
CA PHE A 10 -35.84 29.19 12.66
C PHE A 10 -35.73 29.35 11.14
N SER A 11 -34.60 29.85 10.65
CA SER A 11 -34.29 29.81 9.22
C SER A 11 -34.10 28.34 8.84
N SER A 12 -35.14 27.70 8.32
CA SER A 12 -34.99 26.49 7.53
C SER A 12 -34.18 26.86 6.28
N ILE A 13 -32.87 26.62 6.32
CA ILE A 13 -32.04 26.70 5.11
C ILE A 13 -32.55 25.57 4.21
N ALA A 14 -33.34 25.94 3.19
CA ALA A 14 -33.80 25.00 2.19
C ALA A 14 -32.58 24.33 1.54
N SER A 15 -32.56 23.00 1.52
CA SER A 15 -31.66 22.23 0.65
C SER A 15 -31.76 22.84 -0.75
N SER A 16 -30.64 23.26 -1.32
CA SER A 16 -30.59 23.88 -2.65
C SER A 16 -30.86 22.88 -3.79
N TYR A 17 -31.17 21.63 -3.47
CA TYR A 17 -31.35 20.52 -4.41
C TYR A 17 -32.74 19.92 -4.35
N SER A 18 -33.33 19.64 -5.51
CA SER A 18 -34.46 18.72 -5.57
C SER A 18 -33.96 17.30 -5.30
N PHE A 19 -34.76 16.50 -4.62
CA PHE A 19 -34.45 15.08 -4.37
C PHE A 19 -34.18 14.31 -5.67
N LYS A 20 -34.86 14.67 -6.76
CA LYS A 20 -34.67 14.08 -8.10
C LYS A 20 -33.27 14.34 -8.67
N ASP A 21 -32.72 15.53 -8.45
CA ASP A 21 -31.37 15.87 -8.92
C ASP A 21 -30.31 15.06 -8.17
N ILE A 22 -30.46 14.91 -6.84
CA ILE A 22 -29.57 14.08 -6.01
C ILE A 22 -29.58 12.64 -6.50
N GLN A 23 -30.77 12.07 -6.71
CA GLN A 23 -30.93 10.70 -7.18
C GLN A 23 -30.27 10.48 -8.56
N SER A 24 -30.43 11.44 -9.48
CA SER A 24 -29.80 11.39 -10.81
C SER A 24 -28.27 11.36 -10.73
N TRP A 25 -27.67 12.11 -9.82
CA TRP A 25 -26.22 12.08 -9.59
C TRP A 25 -25.76 10.79 -8.90
N CYS A 26 -26.41 10.39 -7.81
CA CYS A 26 -26.01 9.22 -7.02
C CYS A 26 -26.16 7.89 -7.77
N ASN A 27 -27.14 7.77 -8.67
CA ASN A 27 -27.33 6.58 -9.51
C ASN A 27 -26.17 6.30 -10.48
N GLN A 28 -25.24 7.25 -10.64
CA GLN A 28 -24.02 7.06 -11.43
C GLN A 28 -22.90 6.36 -10.64
N THR A 29 -23.12 6.04 -9.36
CA THR A 29 -22.12 5.49 -8.44
C THR A 29 -22.48 4.05 -8.03
N PRO A 30 -21.50 3.20 -7.63
CA PRO A 30 -21.76 1.82 -7.25
C PRO A 30 -22.62 1.67 -5.98
N TYR A 31 -22.66 2.68 -5.11
CA TYR A 31 -23.46 2.69 -3.88
C TYR A 31 -24.34 3.95 -3.81
N PRO A 32 -25.47 4.00 -4.54
CA PRO A 32 -26.33 5.18 -4.58
C PRO A 32 -26.98 5.51 -3.24
N GLN A 33 -27.38 4.51 -2.45
CA GLN A 33 -28.14 4.74 -1.21
C GLN A 33 -27.43 5.62 -0.17
N PRO A 34 -26.16 5.36 0.22
CA PRO A 34 -25.44 6.26 1.13
C PRO A 34 -25.21 7.64 0.52
N CYS A 35 -24.98 7.75 -0.79
CA CYS A 35 -24.83 9.03 -1.48
C CYS A 35 -26.11 9.88 -1.34
N GLU A 36 -27.28 9.29 -1.66
CA GLU A 36 -28.57 9.96 -1.57
C GLU A 36 -28.89 10.38 -0.13
N TYR A 37 -28.68 9.47 0.83
CA TYR A 37 -28.95 9.73 2.24
C TYR A 37 -28.14 10.91 2.76
N TYR A 38 -26.82 10.94 2.53
CA TYR A 38 -26.00 12.01 3.08
C TYR A 38 -26.18 13.31 2.31
N LEU A 39 -26.32 13.32 0.98
CA LEU A 39 -26.59 14.54 0.22
C LEU A 39 -27.91 15.19 0.59
N THR A 40 -28.97 14.41 0.81
CA THR A 40 -30.28 14.95 1.21
C THR A 40 -30.23 15.62 2.59
N ASN A 41 -29.40 15.09 3.48
CA ASN A 41 -29.30 15.55 4.88
C ASN A 41 -28.12 16.53 5.11
N HIS A 42 -27.43 16.98 4.06
CA HIS A 42 -26.34 17.95 4.16
C HIS A 42 -26.64 19.21 3.34
N ALA A 43 -26.53 20.38 3.96
CA ALA A 43 -26.63 21.65 3.26
C ALA A 43 -25.29 21.95 2.56
N PHE A 44 -25.19 21.69 1.26
CA PHE A 44 -24.10 22.22 0.44
C PHE A 44 -24.51 23.57 -0.17
N ASN A 45 -23.68 24.59 0.03
CA ASN A 45 -23.96 25.97 -0.38
C ASN A 45 -23.85 26.23 -1.89
N LYS A 46 -23.44 25.24 -2.71
CA LYS A 46 -23.23 25.41 -4.16
C LYS A 46 -23.87 24.27 -4.94
N PRO A 47 -24.72 24.53 -5.96
CA PRO A 47 -25.35 23.49 -6.76
C PRO A 47 -24.33 22.66 -7.56
N ILE A 48 -24.63 21.38 -7.75
CA ILE A 48 -23.86 20.42 -8.55
C ILE A 48 -24.18 20.67 -10.01
N LYS A 49 -23.26 21.31 -10.75
CA LYS A 49 -23.44 21.63 -12.17
C LYS A 49 -22.61 20.74 -13.10
N SER A 50 -21.63 20.02 -12.54
CA SER A 50 -20.68 19.21 -13.31
C SER A 50 -20.23 17.97 -12.54
N LYS A 51 -19.62 17.01 -13.24
CA LYS A 51 -18.98 15.84 -12.62
C LYS A 51 -17.89 16.23 -11.61
N SER A 52 -17.14 17.29 -11.89
CA SER A 52 -16.14 17.84 -10.95
C SER A 52 -16.80 18.35 -9.67
N ASP A 53 -17.93 19.05 -9.77
CA ASP A 53 -18.67 19.51 -8.58
C ASP A 53 -19.20 18.31 -7.79
N PHE A 54 -19.73 17.30 -8.47
CA PHE A 54 -20.23 16.10 -7.82
C PHE A 54 -19.13 15.31 -7.11
N LEU A 55 -17.95 15.19 -7.73
CA LEU A 55 -16.77 14.57 -7.12
C LEU A 55 -16.34 15.33 -5.86
N LYS A 56 -16.26 16.68 -5.91
CA LYS A 56 -15.89 17.50 -4.75
C LYS A 56 -16.85 17.31 -3.58
N VAL A 57 -18.15 17.33 -3.84
CA VAL A 57 -19.16 17.13 -2.80
C VAL A 57 -19.09 15.70 -2.25
N SER A 58 -18.92 14.70 -3.11
CA SER A 58 -18.77 13.29 -2.69
C SER A 58 -17.53 13.06 -1.83
N LEU A 59 -16.40 13.71 -2.17
CA LEU A 59 -15.17 13.70 -1.38
C LEU A 59 -15.39 14.32 0.01
N GLN A 60 -16.07 15.47 0.07
CA GLN A 60 -16.38 16.14 1.33
C GLN A 60 -17.25 15.25 2.23
N LEU A 61 -18.28 14.60 1.66
CA LEU A 61 -19.11 13.64 2.39
C LEU A 61 -18.31 12.45 2.93
N ALA A 62 -17.40 11.89 2.12
CA ALA A 62 -16.55 10.80 2.55
C ALA A 62 -15.63 11.23 3.71
N LEU A 63 -15.05 12.43 3.63
CA LEU A 63 -14.19 13.00 4.67
C LEU A 63 -14.97 13.22 5.99
N GLU A 64 -16.10 13.90 5.95
CA GLU A 64 -16.92 14.17 7.14
C GLU A 64 -17.39 12.87 7.80
N ARG A 65 -17.81 11.89 6.99
CA ARG A 65 -18.21 10.58 7.50
C ARG A 65 -17.02 9.81 8.09
N ALA A 66 -15.82 9.94 7.51
CA ALA A 66 -14.61 9.35 8.06
C ALA A 66 -14.25 9.96 9.42
N GLN A 67 -14.25 11.29 9.54
CA GLN A 67 -14.01 12.01 10.79
C GLN A 67 -15.01 11.61 11.88
N ARG A 68 -16.30 11.54 11.55
CA ARG A 68 -17.32 11.08 12.51
C ARG A 68 -17.11 9.62 12.92
N SER A 69 -16.68 8.76 12.00
CA SER A 69 -16.42 7.35 12.29
C SER A 69 -15.16 7.17 13.14
N GLU A 70 -14.14 8.00 12.96
CA GLU A 70 -12.95 8.06 13.82
C GLU A 70 -13.33 8.43 15.26
N LEU A 71 -14.12 9.49 15.45
CA LEU A 71 -14.62 9.90 16.78
C LEU A 71 -15.42 8.78 17.47
N ASN A 72 -16.32 8.13 16.72
CA ASN A 72 -17.06 6.97 17.22
C ASN A 72 -16.11 5.84 17.61
N THR A 73 -15.08 5.57 16.80
CA THR A 73 -14.08 4.53 17.09
C THR A 73 -13.30 4.85 18.36
N HIS A 74 -12.88 6.10 18.57
CA HIS A 74 -12.24 6.53 19.82
C HIS A 74 -13.09 6.22 21.06
N ALA A 75 -14.40 6.46 20.99
CA ALA A 75 -15.34 6.21 22.09
C ALA A 75 -15.51 4.71 22.44
N LEU A 76 -15.11 3.79 21.56
CA LEU A 76 -15.18 2.34 21.81
C LEU A 76 -13.99 1.81 22.62
N GLY A 77 -12.96 2.61 22.87
CA GLY A 77 -11.76 2.18 23.59
C GLY A 77 -12.01 1.53 24.95
N PRO A 78 -12.92 2.06 25.80
CA PRO A 78 -13.31 1.43 27.07
C PRO A 78 -14.18 0.17 26.92
N LYS A 79 -14.76 -0.09 25.74
CA LYS A 79 -15.60 -1.26 25.48
C LYS A 79 -14.81 -2.50 25.06
N CYS A 80 -13.52 -2.36 24.72
CA CYS A 80 -12.68 -3.51 24.36
C CYS A 80 -12.61 -4.50 25.54
N ARG A 81 -13.05 -5.74 25.33
CA ARG A 81 -13.20 -6.78 26.35
C ARG A 81 -11.90 -7.50 26.67
N ASN A 82 -10.96 -7.52 25.74
CA ASN A 82 -9.70 -8.25 25.85
C ASN A 82 -8.57 -7.57 25.07
N VAL A 83 -7.35 -8.11 25.22
CA VAL A 83 -6.14 -7.56 24.59
C VAL A 83 -6.15 -7.65 23.06
N HIS A 84 -6.79 -8.67 22.48
CA HIS A 84 -6.90 -8.82 21.03
C HIS A 84 -7.84 -7.79 20.41
N GLU A 85 -9.01 -7.57 21.01
CA GLU A 85 -9.91 -6.48 20.62
C GLU A 85 -9.23 -5.13 20.75
N LYS A 86 -8.48 -4.92 21.83
CA LYS A 86 -7.73 -3.68 22.05
C LYS A 86 -6.65 -3.47 20.98
N ALA A 87 -5.96 -4.53 20.57
CA ALA A 87 -4.94 -4.47 19.52
C ALA A 87 -5.56 -4.12 18.16
N ALA A 88 -6.61 -4.84 17.73
CA ALA A 88 -7.31 -4.56 16.47
C ALA A 88 -7.96 -3.16 16.46
N TRP A 89 -8.57 -2.75 17.57
CA TRP A 89 -9.11 -1.40 17.74
C TRP A 89 -8.04 -0.31 17.61
N ALA A 90 -6.86 -0.50 18.23
CA ALA A 90 -5.77 0.46 18.14
C ALA A 90 -5.22 0.60 16.71
N ASP A 91 -5.26 -0.47 15.91
CA ASP A 91 -4.95 -0.38 14.47
C ASP A 91 -5.94 0.50 13.75
N CYS A 92 -7.23 0.30 14.02
CA CYS A 92 -8.27 1.09 13.39
C CYS A 92 -8.16 2.59 13.65
N LEU A 93 -7.81 3.01 14.88
CA LEU A 93 -7.57 4.43 15.17
C LEU A 93 -6.53 5.03 14.23
N GLN A 94 -5.38 4.35 14.11
CA GLN A 94 -4.28 4.79 13.25
C GLN A 94 -4.68 4.77 11.76
N LEU A 95 -5.45 3.77 11.34
CA LEU A 95 -5.89 3.63 9.96
C LEU A 95 -6.95 4.66 9.58
N TYR A 96 -7.83 5.05 10.51
CA TYR A 96 -8.75 6.19 10.33
C TYR A 96 -7.99 7.50 10.19
N GLU A 97 -6.98 7.73 11.04
CA GLU A 97 -6.13 8.93 10.96
C GLU A 97 -5.48 9.02 9.56
N TYR A 98 -4.89 7.92 9.06
CA TYR A 98 -4.31 7.88 7.72
C TYR A 98 -5.34 8.08 6.60
N THR A 99 -6.54 7.52 6.73
CA THR A 99 -7.64 7.75 5.79
C THR A 99 -8.01 9.23 5.72
N ILE A 100 -8.15 9.89 6.87
CA ILE A 100 -8.51 11.31 6.95
C ILE A 100 -7.38 12.18 6.40
N GLN A 101 -6.11 11.86 6.70
CA GLN A 101 -4.96 12.56 6.13
C GLN A 101 -4.96 12.51 4.59
N ARG A 102 -5.24 11.35 3.98
CA ARG A 102 -5.34 11.22 2.52
C ARG A 102 -6.52 11.97 1.93
N LEU A 103 -7.70 11.90 2.56
CA LEU A 103 -8.87 12.64 2.12
C LEU A 103 -8.67 14.16 2.19
N ASN A 104 -8.11 14.66 3.29
CA ASN A 104 -7.73 16.07 3.42
C ASN A 104 -6.73 16.49 2.34
N LYS A 105 -5.73 15.65 2.05
CA LYS A 105 -4.74 15.91 1.00
C LYS A 105 -5.40 16.04 -0.39
N THR A 106 -6.38 15.19 -0.68
CA THR A 106 -7.16 15.20 -1.93
C THR A 106 -8.04 16.45 -2.07
N ILE A 107 -8.67 16.92 -0.98
CA ILE A 107 -9.62 18.05 -1.02
C ILE A 107 -8.90 19.42 -0.96
N ASN A 108 -7.70 19.46 -0.39
CA ASN A 108 -6.97 20.70 -0.19
C ASN A 108 -6.61 21.39 -1.53
N PRO A 109 -7.10 22.61 -1.80
CA PRO A 109 -6.85 23.32 -3.06
C PRO A 109 -5.38 23.72 -3.24
N ASN A 110 -4.59 23.76 -2.17
CA ASN A 110 -3.16 24.08 -2.22
C ASN A 110 -2.29 22.85 -2.55
N THR A 111 -2.86 21.63 -2.48
CA THR A 111 -2.16 20.43 -2.90
C THR A 111 -2.17 20.34 -4.43
N LYS A 112 -0.99 20.44 -5.04
CA LYS A 112 -0.84 20.06 -6.46
C LYS A 112 -0.98 18.54 -6.57
N CYS A 113 -2.13 18.08 -7.03
CA CYS A 113 -2.41 16.68 -7.30
C CYS A 113 -3.06 16.53 -8.68
N ASN A 114 -2.75 15.44 -9.37
CA ASN A 114 -3.45 15.06 -10.61
C ASN A 114 -4.46 13.94 -10.31
N GLU A 115 -5.24 13.56 -11.32
CA GLU A 115 -6.25 12.50 -11.18
C GLU A 115 -5.66 11.15 -10.71
N THR A 116 -4.42 10.83 -11.08
CA THR A 116 -3.74 9.60 -10.66
C THR A 116 -3.34 9.66 -9.18
N ASP A 117 -2.90 10.81 -8.69
CA ASP A 117 -2.62 11.02 -7.26
C ASP A 117 -3.92 10.86 -6.46
N THR A 118 -5.00 11.52 -6.90
CA THR A 118 -6.34 11.39 -6.29
C THR A 118 -6.81 9.94 -6.26
N GLN A 119 -6.70 9.22 -7.38
CA GLN A 119 -7.11 7.81 -7.43
C GLN A 119 -6.29 6.93 -6.47
N THR A 120 -5.00 7.21 -6.35
CA THR A 120 -4.09 6.48 -5.45
C THR A 120 -4.47 6.73 -3.99
N TRP A 121 -4.64 8.00 -3.59
CA TRP A 121 -4.97 8.35 -2.20
C TRP A 121 -6.36 7.87 -1.80
N LEU A 122 -7.33 7.89 -2.71
CA LEU A 122 -8.64 7.26 -2.50
C LEU A 122 -8.54 5.73 -2.37
N SER A 123 -7.69 5.11 -3.19
CA SER A 123 -7.45 3.67 -3.10
C SER A 123 -6.86 3.32 -1.73
N THR A 124 -5.90 4.12 -1.24
CA THR A 124 -5.31 3.96 0.09
C THR A 124 -6.32 4.17 1.21
N ALA A 125 -7.16 5.21 1.14
CA ALA A 125 -8.21 5.45 2.12
C ALA A 125 -9.13 4.22 2.29
N LEU A 126 -9.52 3.58 1.18
CA LEU A 126 -10.31 2.35 1.24
C LEU A 126 -9.50 1.18 1.82
N THR A 127 -8.27 0.98 1.36
CA THR A 127 -7.36 -0.06 1.87
C THR A 127 -7.17 0.02 3.39
N ASN A 128 -6.99 1.22 3.93
CA ASN A 128 -6.82 1.42 5.38
C ASN A 128 -8.01 0.88 6.19
N LEU A 129 -9.23 1.14 5.71
CA LEU A 129 -10.46 0.70 6.40
C LEU A 129 -10.65 -0.81 6.30
N GLU A 130 -10.27 -1.42 5.17
CA GLU A 130 -10.26 -2.87 5.03
C GLU A 130 -9.20 -3.53 5.94
N THR A 131 -8.00 -2.94 6.05
CA THR A 131 -6.98 -3.40 7.01
C THR A 131 -7.46 -3.34 8.45
N CYS A 132 -8.18 -2.27 8.83
CA CYS A 132 -8.78 -2.13 10.16
C CYS A 132 -9.75 -3.29 10.44
N LYS A 133 -10.63 -3.58 9.49
CA LYS A 133 -11.55 -4.71 9.59
C LYS A 133 -10.81 -6.05 9.70
N ASN A 134 -9.81 -6.27 8.85
CA ASN A 134 -9.05 -7.53 8.79
C ASN A 134 -8.37 -7.86 10.13
N GLY A 135 -7.84 -6.88 10.86
CA GLY A 135 -7.21 -7.11 12.16
C GLY A 135 -8.13 -7.79 13.19
N PHE A 136 -9.45 -7.52 13.16
CA PHE A 136 -10.41 -8.20 14.02
C PHE A 136 -10.64 -9.67 13.62
N TYR A 137 -10.67 -9.97 12.32
CA TYR A 137 -10.80 -11.34 11.83
C TYR A 137 -9.54 -12.17 12.10
N GLU A 138 -8.36 -11.59 11.88
CA GLU A 138 -7.06 -12.23 12.14
C GLU A 138 -6.91 -12.67 13.59
N LEU A 139 -7.37 -11.83 14.53
CA LEU A 139 -7.29 -12.11 15.97
C LEU A 139 -8.51 -12.86 16.53
N GLY A 140 -9.47 -13.24 15.68
CA GLY A 140 -10.63 -14.02 16.09
C GLY A 140 -11.63 -13.28 17.00
N VAL A 141 -11.72 -11.95 16.87
CA VAL A 141 -12.60 -11.09 17.70
C VAL A 141 -13.55 -10.17 16.89
N PRO A 142 -14.21 -10.66 15.82
CA PRO A 142 -15.06 -9.80 14.97
C PRO A 142 -16.46 -9.54 15.52
N ASP A 143 -16.84 -10.10 16.67
CA ASP A 143 -18.23 -10.24 17.13
C ASP A 143 -18.77 -9.04 17.92
N TYR A 144 -17.89 -8.19 18.47
CA TYR A 144 -18.32 -7.13 19.40
C TYR A 144 -17.93 -5.70 18.99
N VAL A 145 -16.64 -5.34 19.07
CA VAL A 145 -16.20 -3.97 18.76
C VAL A 145 -16.39 -3.63 17.27
N LEU A 146 -16.09 -4.58 16.38
CA LEU A 146 -16.18 -4.36 14.93
C LEU A 146 -17.61 -4.01 14.45
N PRO A 147 -18.69 -4.71 14.85
CA PRO A 147 -20.07 -4.31 14.52
C PRO A 147 -20.43 -2.91 14.99
N LEU A 148 -19.93 -2.48 16.17
CA LEU A 148 -20.17 -1.13 16.70
C LEU A 148 -19.47 -0.04 15.88
N MET A 149 -18.45 -0.40 15.10
CA MET A 149 -17.76 0.48 14.19
C MET A 149 -18.43 0.57 12.81
N SER A 150 -19.49 -0.20 12.55
CA SER A 150 -20.15 -0.24 11.25
C SER A 150 -20.59 1.14 10.76
N ASN A 151 -20.22 1.47 9.52
CA ASN A 151 -20.49 2.76 8.90
C ASN A 151 -20.48 2.66 7.36
N ASN A 152 -20.73 3.79 6.70
CA ASN A 152 -20.81 3.88 5.24
C ASN A 152 -19.56 4.49 4.58
N VAL A 153 -18.45 4.71 5.30
CA VAL A 153 -17.26 5.38 4.76
C VAL A 153 -16.69 4.60 3.58
N THR A 154 -16.57 3.27 3.68
CA THR A 154 -16.05 2.42 2.59
C THR A 154 -16.90 2.53 1.32
N LYS A 155 -18.23 2.55 1.45
CA LYS A 155 -19.16 2.75 0.32
C LYS A 155 -19.03 4.15 -0.31
N LEU A 156 -18.90 5.19 0.52
CA LEU A 156 -18.68 6.56 0.04
C LEU A 156 -17.33 6.70 -0.68
N LEU A 157 -16.28 6.04 -0.19
CA LEU A 157 -14.97 5.99 -0.85
C LEU A 157 -15.03 5.23 -2.20
N SER A 158 -15.79 4.14 -2.28
CA SER A 158 -16.01 3.46 -3.56
C SER A 158 -16.72 4.35 -4.58
N ASN A 159 -17.70 5.14 -4.14
CA ASN A 159 -18.35 6.12 -5.00
C ASN A 159 -17.34 7.16 -5.52
N THR A 160 -16.51 7.74 -4.66
CA THR A 160 -15.49 8.72 -5.09
C THR A 160 -14.47 8.11 -6.04
N LEU A 161 -14.05 6.86 -5.80
CA LEU A 161 -13.18 6.09 -6.69
C LEU A 161 -13.80 5.90 -8.09
N SER A 162 -15.10 5.60 -8.18
CA SER A 162 -15.78 5.45 -9.47
C SER A 162 -15.91 6.78 -10.23
N LEU A 163 -16.05 7.89 -9.52
CA LEU A 163 -16.25 9.22 -10.11
C LEU A 163 -14.95 9.83 -10.64
N ASN A 164 -13.82 9.52 -10.01
CA ASN A 164 -12.50 10.00 -10.43
C ASN A 164 -11.88 9.14 -11.56
N LYS A 165 -12.56 8.10 -12.04
CA LYS A 165 -12.10 7.19 -13.10
C LYS A 165 -12.18 7.84 -14.49
N GLY A 166 -11.33 8.82 -14.76
CA GLY A 166 -11.11 9.41 -16.09
C GLY A 166 -10.26 8.51 -17.01
N PRO A 167 -10.22 8.77 -18.34
CA PRO A 167 -9.29 8.08 -19.23
C PRO A 167 -7.87 8.49 -18.85
N TYR A 168 -7.08 7.55 -18.33
CA TYR A 168 -5.68 7.74 -17.94
C TYR A 168 -4.85 8.22 -19.15
N GLN A 169 -4.73 9.54 -19.33
CA GLN A 169 -3.81 10.13 -20.28
C GLN A 169 -2.51 10.44 -19.56
N TYR A 170 -1.54 9.52 -19.68
CA TYR A 170 -0.15 9.80 -19.33
C TYR A 170 0.32 11.02 -20.16
N LYS A 171 0.53 12.15 -19.49
CA LYS A 171 1.26 13.28 -20.07
C LYS A 171 2.73 13.15 -19.67
N PRO A 172 3.67 12.97 -20.61
CA PRO A 172 5.08 12.90 -20.27
C PRO A 172 5.54 14.20 -19.58
N PRO A 173 6.36 14.12 -18.52
CA PRO A 173 6.88 15.31 -17.86
C PRO A 173 7.80 16.10 -18.78
N SER A 174 7.90 17.42 -18.58
CA SER A 174 8.87 18.26 -19.29
C SER A 174 10.26 18.10 -18.69
N TYR A 175 11.28 18.02 -19.54
CA TYR A 175 12.68 17.82 -19.16
C TYR A 175 13.49 19.11 -19.35
N LYS A 176 14.43 19.36 -18.45
CA LYS A 176 15.47 20.39 -18.58
C LYS A 176 16.80 19.79 -18.07
N GLU A 177 17.85 19.85 -18.89
CA GLU A 177 19.19 19.31 -18.58
C GLU A 177 19.18 17.79 -18.25
N GLY A 178 18.36 17.00 -18.95
CA GLY A 178 18.28 15.55 -18.72
C GLY A 178 17.46 15.14 -17.49
N PHE A 179 16.87 16.09 -16.75
CA PHE A 179 16.03 15.82 -15.58
C PHE A 179 14.62 16.41 -15.75
N PRO A 180 13.56 15.76 -15.22
CA PRO A 180 12.24 16.38 -15.14
C PRO A 180 12.28 17.69 -14.33
N THR A 181 11.49 18.68 -14.75
CA THR A 181 11.50 20.04 -14.17
C THR A 181 11.07 20.12 -12.70
N TRP A 182 10.40 19.09 -12.17
CA TRP A 182 10.00 19.00 -10.77
C TRP A 182 11.10 18.43 -9.84
N VAL A 183 12.21 17.90 -10.39
CA VAL A 183 13.35 17.42 -9.59
C VAL A 183 14.14 18.60 -9.07
N LYS A 184 14.19 18.78 -7.75
CA LYS A 184 14.95 19.85 -7.10
C LYS A 184 16.45 19.66 -7.34
N PRO A 185 17.24 20.74 -7.50
CA PRO A 185 18.69 20.64 -7.74
C PRO A 185 19.48 19.88 -6.67
N GLY A 186 19.04 19.92 -5.40
CA GLY A 186 19.71 19.21 -4.29
C GLY A 186 19.65 17.69 -4.41
N ASP A 187 18.56 17.15 -4.97
CA ASP A 187 18.41 15.71 -5.19
C ASP A 187 19.35 15.24 -6.31
N ARG A 188 19.66 16.09 -7.31
CA ARG A 188 20.58 15.80 -8.43
C ARG A 188 22.01 15.58 -7.96
N LYS A 189 22.45 16.29 -6.91
CA LYS A 189 23.82 16.18 -6.35
C LYS A 189 24.03 14.89 -5.56
N LEU A 190 22.98 14.36 -4.93
CA LEU A 190 23.00 13.04 -4.28
C LEU A 190 23.21 11.89 -5.29
N LEU A 191 22.85 12.11 -6.56
CA LEU A 191 22.97 11.13 -7.66
C LEU A 191 24.39 11.00 -8.21
N GLN A 192 25.27 11.93 -7.86
CA GLN A 192 26.63 12.05 -8.40
C GLN A 192 27.73 11.79 -7.37
N SER A 193 27.40 11.61 -6.09
CA SER A 193 28.38 11.32 -5.04
C SER A 193 28.61 9.82 -4.88
N SER A 194 29.88 9.41 -4.90
CA SER A 194 30.37 8.02 -4.81
C SER A 194 30.02 7.27 -3.51
N SER A 195 29.36 7.91 -2.53
CA SER A 195 28.62 7.19 -1.49
C SER A 195 27.43 8.03 -0.99
N VAL A 196 26.21 7.50 -1.01
CA VAL A 196 25.05 8.19 -0.38
C VAL A 196 25.30 8.40 1.13
N ALA A 197 26.14 7.54 1.73
CA ALA A 197 26.62 7.66 3.10
C ALA A 197 27.40 8.97 3.37
N SER A 198 28.12 9.53 2.40
CA SER A 198 28.87 10.79 2.59
C SER A 198 27.97 12.03 2.65
N ASN A 199 26.69 11.92 2.27
CA ASN A 199 25.69 12.98 2.40
C ASN A 199 24.74 12.76 3.60
N ALA A 200 25.09 11.86 4.53
CA ALA A 200 24.23 11.55 5.67
C ALA A 200 24.00 12.77 6.57
N ASN A 201 22.75 13.06 6.90
CA ASN A 201 22.40 14.06 7.91
C ASN A 201 22.72 13.54 9.32
N VAL A 202 22.62 12.22 9.51
CA VAL A 202 22.97 11.56 10.76
C VAL A 202 23.46 10.14 10.53
N VAL A 203 24.36 9.69 11.40
CA VAL A 203 24.92 8.34 11.40
C VAL A 203 24.44 7.58 12.63
N VAL A 204 24.02 6.34 12.41
CA VAL A 204 23.67 5.35 13.42
C VAL A 204 24.76 4.29 13.44
N ALA A 205 25.37 4.04 14.59
CA ALA A 205 26.40 3.02 14.74
C ALA A 205 26.34 2.38 16.12
N LYS A 206 26.25 1.04 16.17
CA LYS A 206 26.17 0.29 17.43
C LYS A 206 27.43 0.40 18.29
N ASP A 207 28.58 0.62 17.66
CA ASP A 207 29.87 0.78 18.33
C ASP A 207 30.07 2.16 18.99
N GLY A 208 29.07 3.05 18.91
CA GLY A 208 29.14 4.41 19.46
C GLY A 208 29.84 5.42 18.55
N SER A 209 30.31 5.03 17.35
CA SER A 209 30.96 5.94 16.40
C SER A 209 30.00 6.86 15.63
N GLY A 210 28.70 6.72 15.86
CA GLY A 210 27.63 7.53 15.26
C GLY A 210 26.91 8.39 16.31
N LYS A 211 26.05 9.30 15.87
CA LYS A 211 25.26 10.17 16.77
C LYS A 211 24.23 9.37 17.58
N TYR A 212 23.69 8.30 16.99
CA TYR A 212 22.75 7.40 17.65
C TYR A 212 23.27 5.97 17.59
N THR A 213 22.89 5.15 18.56
CA THR A 213 23.22 3.71 18.61
C THR A 213 22.07 2.83 18.09
N THR A 214 20.88 3.39 17.93
CA THR A 214 19.66 2.71 17.43
C THR A 214 19.07 3.47 16.25
N VAL A 215 18.47 2.75 15.31
CA VAL A 215 17.78 3.34 14.16
C VAL A 215 16.53 4.10 14.60
N LYS A 216 15.79 3.57 15.58
CA LYS A 216 14.59 4.22 16.13
C LYS A 216 14.88 5.62 16.66
N ALA A 217 15.93 5.79 17.48
CA ALA A 217 16.29 7.11 18.00
C ALA A 217 16.61 8.11 16.87
N ALA A 218 17.26 7.66 15.80
CA ALA A 218 17.58 8.52 14.66
C ALA A 218 16.32 8.93 13.87
N VAL A 219 15.40 8.00 13.67
CA VAL A 219 14.11 8.25 13.01
C VAL A 219 13.23 9.18 13.86
N ASP A 220 13.13 8.93 15.16
CA ASP A 220 12.32 9.72 16.09
C ASP A 220 12.83 11.18 16.21
N ALA A 221 14.14 11.37 16.05
CA ALA A 221 14.78 12.68 16.07
C ALA A 221 14.81 13.41 14.71
N ALA A 222 14.38 12.75 13.62
CA ALA A 222 14.33 13.37 12.31
C ALA A 222 13.30 14.51 12.29
N PRO A 223 13.57 15.61 11.56
CA PRO A 223 12.66 16.74 11.49
C PRO A 223 11.33 16.33 10.85
N LYS A 224 10.21 16.71 11.47
CA LYS A 224 8.85 16.42 10.96
C LYS A 224 8.57 17.05 9.58
N SER A 225 9.23 18.16 9.28
CA SER A 225 9.19 18.83 7.99
C SER A 225 10.62 19.16 7.58
N SER A 226 11.07 18.60 6.46
CA SER A 226 12.35 18.90 5.85
C SER A 226 12.11 19.46 4.45
N SER A 227 12.84 20.51 4.08
CA SER A 227 12.77 21.10 2.74
C SER A 227 13.35 20.17 1.65
N GLY A 228 14.10 19.13 2.05
CA GLY A 228 14.69 18.10 1.20
C GLY A 228 14.80 16.73 1.89
N ARG A 229 15.49 15.78 1.27
CA ARG A 229 15.69 14.42 1.80
C ARG A 229 16.53 14.42 3.07
N TYR A 230 16.08 13.70 4.11
CA TYR A 230 16.83 13.49 5.35
C TYR A 230 17.42 12.08 5.36
N VAL A 231 18.73 11.99 5.23
CA VAL A 231 19.50 10.75 5.08
C VAL A 231 20.02 10.28 6.43
N ILE A 232 19.57 9.10 6.85
CA ILE A 232 20.05 8.37 8.03
C ILE A 232 20.94 7.22 7.53
N TYR A 233 22.23 7.34 7.76
CA TYR A 233 23.20 6.28 7.46
C TYR A 233 23.31 5.32 8.64
N VAL A 234 23.02 4.04 8.40
CA VAL A 234 23.04 2.99 9.41
C VAL A 234 24.22 2.06 9.12
N LYS A 235 25.27 2.17 9.93
CA LYS A 235 26.46 1.33 9.79
C LYS A 235 26.14 -0.15 9.96
N SER A 236 27.07 -1.00 9.56
CA SER A 236 26.98 -2.45 9.70
C SER A 236 26.71 -2.87 11.15
N GLY A 237 25.88 -3.90 11.30
CA GLY A 237 25.40 -4.38 12.58
C GLY A 237 23.99 -4.95 12.50
N VAL A 238 23.62 -5.71 13.53
CA VAL A 238 22.27 -6.26 13.70
C VAL A 238 21.53 -5.42 14.73
N TYR A 239 20.53 -4.66 14.30
CA TYR A 239 19.70 -3.75 15.08
C TYR A 239 18.38 -4.46 15.43
N ASN A 240 18.25 -4.94 16.67
CA ASN A 240 17.05 -5.63 17.13
C ASN A 240 16.06 -4.62 17.72
N GLU A 241 15.19 -4.07 16.86
CA GLU A 241 14.27 -2.99 17.21
C GLU A 241 13.09 -2.93 16.22
N GLN A 242 11.93 -2.48 16.71
CA GLN A 242 10.79 -2.16 15.85
C GLN A 242 10.84 -0.66 15.51
N VAL A 243 10.77 -0.33 14.22
CA VAL A 243 10.90 1.06 13.74
C VAL A 243 9.66 1.47 12.94
N GLU A 244 9.12 2.65 13.24
CA GLU A 244 8.03 3.25 12.46
C GLU A 244 8.45 4.62 11.92
N VAL A 245 8.57 4.74 10.59
CA VAL A 245 9.03 5.95 9.89
C VAL A 245 7.82 6.76 9.45
N LYS A 246 7.47 7.76 10.27
CA LYS A 246 6.34 8.69 10.01
C LYS A 246 6.75 9.95 9.27
N GLY A 247 8.03 10.33 9.33
CA GLY A 247 8.54 11.52 8.64
C GLY A 247 8.56 11.35 7.12
N ASN A 248 8.26 12.42 6.40
CA ASN A 248 8.35 12.44 4.94
C ASN A 248 9.81 12.60 4.49
N ASN A 249 10.13 12.08 3.30
CA ASN A 249 11.44 12.17 2.65
C ASN A 249 12.61 11.65 3.51
N ILE A 250 12.35 10.65 4.37
CA ILE A 250 13.39 9.94 5.12
C ILE A 250 14.05 8.92 4.21
N MET A 251 15.37 8.88 4.21
CA MET A 251 16.15 7.82 3.57
C MET A 251 16.95 7.04 4.60
N LEU A 252 16.78 5.72 4.64
CA LEU A 252 17.68 4.81 5.35
C LEU A 252 18.69 4.23 4.35
N VAL A 253 19.97 4.39 4.63
CA VAL A 253 21.05 3.77 3.84
C VAL A 253 21.93 2.91 4.74
N GLY A 254 22.16 1.66 4.35
CA GLY A 254 23.03 0.74 5.07
C GLY A 254 24.40 0.56 4.43
N ASP A 255 25.24 -0.30 5.02
CA ASP A 255 26.56 -0.70 4.48
C ASP A 255 26.47 -1.84 3.45
N GLY A 256 25.27 -2.37 3.18
CA GLY A 256 25.00 -3.46 2.25
C GLY A 256 24.01 -4.48 2.80
N ILE A 257 23.35 -5.20 1.87
CA ILE A 257 22.56 -6.39 2.18
C ILE A 257 23.37 -7.36 3.03
N GLY A 258 22.79 -7.84 4.13
CA GLY A 258 23.43 -8.78 5.06
C GLY A 258 24.49 -8.16 5.99
N LYS A 259 24.89 -6.89 5.78
CA LYS A 259 25.82 -6.17 6.67
C LYS A 259 25.07 -5.28 7.66
N THR A 260 24.11 -4.50 7.19
CA THR A 260 23.21 -3.72 8.03
C THR A 260 21.86 -4.42 8.07
N ILE A 261 21.46 -4.90 9.26
CA ILE A 261 20.23 -5.69 9.44
C ILE A 261 19.39 -5.03 10.52
N ILE A 262 18.14 -4.67 10.21
CA ILE A 262 17.12 -4.34 11.22
C ILE A 262 16.22 -5.57 11.39
N THR A 263 16.13 -6.08 12.60
CA THR A 263 15.47 -7.36 12.91
C THR A 263 14.44 -7.24 14.03
N GLY A 264 13.40 -8.06 13.94
CA GLY A 264 12.36 -8.23 14.94
C GLY A 264 11.76 -9.64 14.91
N SER A 265 10.74 -9.90 15.72
CA SER A 265 10.12 -11.24 15.83
C SER A 265 8.64 -11.21 16.20
N LYS A 266 7.95 -10.08 16.01
CA LYS A 266 6.51 -10.00 16.27
C LYS A 266 5.73 -10.79 15.21
N SER A 267 4.65 -11.44 15.62
CA SER A 267 3.79 -12.23 14.73
C SER A 267 2.36 -12.35 15.26
N VAL A 268 1.44 -12.79 14.40
CA VAL A 268 0.05 -13.11 14.79
C VAL A 268 0.01 -14.24 15.80
N GLY A 269 0.83 -15.28 15.65
CA GLY A 269 0.98 -16.33 16.66
C GLY A 269 1.42 -15.82 18.05
N GLY A 270 2.07 -14.64 18.09
CA GLY A 270 2.45 -13.94 19.32
C GLY A 270 1.43 -12.90 19.83
N GLY A 271 0.23 -12.85 19.26
CA GLY A 271 -0.87 -11.99 19.73
C GLY A 271 -0.87 -10.55 19.19
N THR A 272 -0.06 -10.23 18.17
CA THR A 272 -0.16 -8.94 17.45
C THR A 272 -0.94 -9.09 16.16
N THR A 273 -1.48 -8.01 15.59
CA THR A 273 -2.08 -8.05 14.25
C THR A 273 -1.00 -8.20 13.18
N THR A 274 -1.36 -8.65 11.97
CA THR A 274 -0.43 -8.66 10.84
C THR A 274 0.13 -7.25 10.59
N PHE A 275 -0.72 -6.21 10.68
CA PHE A 275 -0.34 -4.82 10.49
C PHE A 275 0.74 -4.32 11.48
N ARG A 276 0.66 -4.70 12.76
CA ARG A 276 1.64 -4.32 13.80
C ARG A 276 2.80 -5.30 13.97
N SER A 277 2.79 -6.43 13.27
CA SER A 277 3.90 -7.39 13.29
C SER A 277 5.16 -6.89 12.57
N ALA A 278 5.02 -5.86 11.72
CA ALA A 278 6.10 -5.30 10.91
C ALA A 278 7.33 -4.91 11.75
N THR A 279 8.50 -5.47 11.41
CA THR A 279 9.77 -5.06 12.02
C THR A 279 10.08 -3.60 11.72
N VAL A 280 9.95 -3.21 10.45
CA VAL A 280 9.96 -1.80 10.05
C VAL A 280 8.70 -1.46 9.29
N ALA A 281 8.09 -0.33 9.65
CA ALA A 281 6.95 0.24 8.94
C ALA A 281 7.30 1.65 8.44
N ALA A 282 7.12 1.91 7.15
CA ALA A 282 7.28 3.25 6.57
C ALA A 282 5.94 3.78 6.07
N VAL A 283 5.54 4.97 6.53
CA VAL A 283 4.25 5.60 6.20
C VAL A 283 4.39 7.05 5.72
N GLY A 284 5.49 7.74 6.07
CA GLY A 284 5.76 9.09 5.55
C GLY A 284 6.12 9.04 4.07
N ASP A 285 5.56 9.96 3.26
CA ASP A 285 5.72 10.01 1.80
C ASP A 285 7.18 10.18 1.38
N GLY A 286 7.57 9.56 0.26
CA GLY A 286 8.92 9.68 -0.31
C GLY A 286 10.00 8.93 0.48
N PHE A 287 9.62 7.87 1.20
CA PHE A 287 10.56 7.04 1.93
C PHE A 287 11.50 6.30 0.98
N ILE A 288 12.79 6.23 1.33
CA ILE A 288 13.77 5.44 0.59
C ILE A 288 14.53 4.52 1.54
N ALA A 289 14.73 3.27 1.13
CA ALA A 289 15.70 2.38 1.75
C ALA A 289 16.72 1.91 0.70
N GLN A 290 17.98 1.85 1.09
CA GLN A 290 19.05 1.36 0.24
C GLN A 290 20.08 0.53 1.02
N ASP A 291 20.59 -0.54 0.42
CA ASP A 291 21.73 -1.31 0.94
C ASP A 291 21.51 -1.84 2.37
N ILE A 292 20.31 -2.34 2.68
CA ILE A 292 19.91 -2.74 4.04
C ILE A 292 19.00 -3.98 4.03
N THR A 293 19.10 -4.79 5.09
CA THR A 293 18.23 -5.95 5.32
C THR A 293 17.18 -5.64 6.38
N PHE A 294 15.91 -5.97 6.11
CA PHE A 294 14.82 -5.99 7.06
C PHE A 294 14.39 -7.44 7.31
N ARG A 295 14.36 -7.88 8.57
CA ARG A 295 14.15 -9.29 8.92
C ARG A 295 13.12 -9.48 10.02
N ASN A 296 12.20 -10.42 9.81
CA ASN A 296 11.37 -10.97 10.88
C ASN A 296 11.78 -12.43 11.17
N THR A 297 12.12 -12.70 12.42
CA THR A 297 12.66 -13.99 12.90
C THR A 297 11.64 -14.86 13.63
N ALA A 298 10.35 -14.50 13.63
CA ALA A 298 9.31 -15.28 14.30
C ALA A 298 9.26 -16.76 13.84
N GLY A 299 9.58 -17.03 12.57
CA GLY A 299 9.62 -18.39 12.04
C GLY A 299 8.27 -18.88 11.50
N ALA A 300 8.31 -19.95 10.69
CA ALA A 300 7.12 -20.44 9.96
C ALA A 300 5.99 -21.00 10.84
N ALA A 301 6.28 -21.37 12.09
CA ALA A 301 5.28 -21.88 13.03
C ALA A 301 4.46 -20.75 13.69
N ASN A 302 4.89 -19.50 13.54
CA ASN A 302 4.30 -18.35 14.24
C ASN A 302 3.30 -17.54 13.40
N HIS A 303 2.83 -18.14 12.29
CA HIS A 303 1.90 -17.53 11.34
C HIS A 303 2.43 -16.21 10.74
N GLN A 304 1.56 -15.24 10.45
CA GLN A 304 1.93 -13.97 9.80
C GLN A 304 2.95 -13.19 10.63
N ALA A 305 4.06 -12.79 10.00
CA ALA A 305 5.16 -12.09 10.67
C ALA A 305 5.90 -11.18 9.68
N VAL A 306 5.52 -9.91 9.65
CA VAL A 306 5.98 -8.95 8.64
C VAL A 306 7.41 -8.48 8.93
N ALA A 307 8.29 -8.57 7.93
CA ALA A 307 9.63 -7.98 7.98
C ALA A 307 9.58 -6.48 7.64
N PHE A 308 8.83 -6.12 6.61
CA PHE A 308 8.67 -4.71 6.22
C PHE A 308 7.25 -4.41 5.75
N ARG A 309 6.70 -3.28 6.21
CA ARG A 309 5.42 -2.73 5.75
C ARG A 309 5.62 -1.34 5.14
N SER A 310 5.22 -1.16 3.88
CA SER A 310 5.19 0.17 3.24
C SER A 310 3.75 0.63 3.05
N GLY A 311 3.42 1.79 3.61
CA GLY A 311 2.25 2.61 3.28
C GLY A 311 2.67 4.03 2.85
N SER A 312 3.90 4.17 2.36
CA SER A 312 4.52 5.42 1.93
C SER A 312 4.33 5.61 0.43
N ASP A 313 3.70 6.73 0.03
CA ASP A 313 3.56 7.07 -1.39
C ASP A 313 4.90 7.52 -1.97
N LEU A 314 5.15 7.11 -3.21
CA LEU A 314 6.40 7.37 -3.92
C LEU A 314 7.63 6.79 -3.19
N SER A 315 7.48 5.61 -2.57
CA SER A 315 8.57 4.95 -1.85
C SER A 315 9.47 4.11 -2.76
N VAL A 316 10.77 4.13 -2.49
CA VAL A 316 11.80 3.40 -3.27
C VAL A 316 12.62 2.48 -2.37
N PHE A 317 12.85 1.25 -2.83
CA PHE A 317 13.69 0.26 -2.17
C PHE A 317 14.73 -0.22 -3.17
N TYR A 318 16.01 -0.01 -2.90
CA TYR A 318 17.09 -0.34 -3.83
C TYR A 318 18.19 -1.15 -3.17
N ARG A 319 18.42 -2.38 -3.66
CA ARG A 319 19.36 -3.31 -3.03
C ARG A 319 19.04 -3.51 -1.56
N CYS A 320 17.76 -3.77 -1.28
CA CYS A 320 17.30 -4.17 0.04
C CYS A 320 17.05 -5.67 0.09
N SER A 321 17.16 -6.27 1.28
CA SER A 321 16.66 -7.62 1.50
C SER A 321 15.50 -7.62 2.49
N PHE A 322 14.46 -8.38 2.18
CA PHE A 322 13.29 -8.60 3.02
C PHE A 322 13.22 -10.07 3.38
N GLU A 323 13.40 -10.38 4.65
CA GLU A 323 13.58 -11.75 5.10
C GLU A 323 12.54 -12.17 6.13
N GLY A 324 11.73 -13.17 5.81
CA GLY A 324 10.73 -13.71 6.73
C GLY A 324 10.26 -15.09 6.31
N PHE A 325 9.05 -15.44 6.75
CA PHE A 325 8.35 -16.66 6.36
C PHE A 325 6.98 -16.28 5.78
N GLN A 326 5.91 -16.38 6.55
CA GLN A 326 4.58 -15.95 6.12
C GLN A 326 4.48 -14.42 6.21
N ASP A 327 3.91 -13.79 5.18
CA ASP A 327 3.61 -12.36 5.13
C ASP A 327 4.87 -11.45 5.24
N THR A 328 5.96 -11.81 4.56
CA THR A 328 7.26 -11.13 4.73
C THR A 328 7.23 -9.65 4.34
N LEU A 329 6.77 -9.33 3.13
CA LEU A 329 6.75 -7.97 2.58
C LEU A 329 5.30 -7.52 2.41
N TYR A 330 4.89 -6.58 3.26
CA TYR A 330 3.56 -5.98 3.21
C TYR A 330 3.58 -4.70 2.38
N VAL A 331 3.28 -4.83 1.09
CA VAL A 331 3.03 -3.70 0.17
C VAL A 331 1.62 -3.13 0.43
N HIS A 332 1.44 -2.53 1.60
CA HIS A 332 0.13 -2.19 2.16
C HIS A 332 -0.69 -1.28 1.24
N SER A 333 -0.19 -0.10 0.89
CA SER A 333 -0.94 0.93 0.14
C SER A 333 -0.02 1.88 -0.63
N GLU A 334 -0.58 2.82 -1.40
CA GLU A 334 0.15 3.83 -2.20
C GLU A 334 1.01 3.27 -3.35
N ARG A 335 1.83 4.13 -4.00
CA ARG A 335 2.76 3.75 -5.07
C ARG A 335 4.14 3.40 -4.53
N GLN A 336 4.68 2.27 -4.97
CA GLN A 336 5.92 1.72 -4.44
C GLN A 336 6.80 1.11 -5.55
N PHE A 337 8.11 1.31 -5.46
CA PHE A 337 9.08 0.75 -6.40
C PHE A 337 10.20 0.00 -5.68
N TYR A 338 10.41 -1.26 -6.06
CA TYR A 338 11.46 -2.11 -5.53
C TYR A 338 12.41 -2.49 -6.68
N LYS A 339 13.71 -2.26 -6.50
CA LYS A 339 14.74 -2.49 -7.52
C LYS A 339 15.88 -3.32 -6.95
N ALA A 340 16.25 -4.40 -7.64
CA ALA A 340 17.41 -5.21 -7.26
C ALA A 340 17.35 -5.68 -5.80
N CYS A 341 16.15 -6.03 -5.32
CA CYS A 341 15.94 -6.50 -3.96
C CYS A 341 15.90 -8.02 -3.89
N ASP A 342 16.24 -8.56 -2.72
CA ASP A 342 16.06 -9.97 -2.39
C ASP A 342 14.87 -10.15 -1.44
N ILE A 343 13.88 -10.95 -1.82
CA ILE A 343 12.69 -11.20 -0.99
C ILE A 343 12.62 -12.69 -0.65
N TYR A 344 12.57 -13.02 0.63
CA TYR A 344 12.50 -14.41 1.10
C TYR A 344 11.22 -14.68 1.87
N GLY A 345 10.50 -15.76 1.55
CA GLY A 345 9.33 -16.13 2.35
C GLY A 345 8.67 -17.45 1.93
N THR A 346 7.47 -17.68 2.46
CA THR A 346 6.73 -18.95 2.31
C THR A 346 5.31 -18.70 1.82
N VAL A 347 4.35 -18.49 2.72
CA VAL A 347 2.95 -18.20 2.40
C VAL A 347 2.78 -16.70 2.24
N ASP A 348 2.15 -16.28 1.15
CA ASP A 348 1.69 -14.90 0.89
C ASP A 348 2.78 -13.84 1.10
N PHE A 349 4.03 -14.17 0.79
CA PHE A 349 5.15 -13.40 1.32
C PHE A 349 5.40 -12.05 0.62
N ILE A 350 4.66 -11.75 -0.44
CA ILE A 350 4.48 -10.41 -1.01
C ILE A 350 2.97 -10.12 -1.09
N PHE A 351 2.43 -9.32 -0.19
CA PHE A 351 0.98 -9.14 -0.07
C PHE A 351 0.59 -7.70 0.22
N GLY A 352 -0.68 -7.37 -0.01
CA GLY A 352 -1.23 -6.04 0.23
C GLY A 352 -1.95 -5.45 -0.98
N ASN A 353 -2.23 -4.15 -0.92
CA ASN A 353 -3.05 -3.45 -1.91
C ASN A 353 -2.40 -2.13 -2.37
N ALA A 354 -1.08 -2.04 -2.39
CA ALA A 354 -0.36 -0.97 -3.06
C ALA A 354 -0.45 -1.07 -4.60
N ALA A 355 -0.09 0.00 -5.29
CA ALA A 355 0.40 -0.06 -6.67
C ALA A 355 1.92 -0.28 -6.61
N ALA A 356 2.35 -1.55 -6.63
CA ALA A 356 3.74 -1.93 -6.40
C ALA A 356 4.37 -2.56 -7.65
N VAL A 357 5.56 -2.08 -8.03
CA VAL A 357 6.38 -2.71 -9.07
C VAL A 357 7.69 -3.18 -8.48
N LEU A 358 7.96 -4.48 -8.61
CA LEU A 358 9.20 -5.13 -8.23
C LEU A 358 9.99 -5.45 -9.49
N GLN A 359 11.08 -4.72 -9.72
CA GLN A 359 11.88 -4.80 -10.94
C GLN A 359 13.29 -5.33 -10.67
N ASN A 360 13.73 -6.33 -11.45
CA ASN A 360 15.04 -6.97 -11.29
C ASN A 360 15.27 -7.52 -9.86
N CYS A 361 14.22 -8.00 -9.21
CA CYS A 361 14.34 -8.58 -7.87
C CYS A 361 14.60 -10.08 -7.94
N ASN A 362 15.23 -10.61 -6.89
CA ASN A 362 15.29 -12.05 -6.65
C ASN A 362 14.25 -12.42 -5.58
N ILE A 363 13.42 -13.40 -5.89
CA ILE A 363 12.30 -13.84 -5.07
C ILE A 363 12.55 -15.30 -4.70
N TYR A 364 12.81 -15.55 -3.42
CA TYR A 364 13.29 -16.81 -2.90
C TYR A 364 12.25 -17.49 -2.00
N ALA A 365 11.72 -18.59 -2.51
CA ALA A 365 10.85 -19.48 -1.77
C ALA A 365 11.59 -20.26 -0.68
N ARG A 366 11.04 -20.25 0.53
CA ARG A 366 11.46 -21.10 1.65
C ARG A 366 10.47 -22.24 1.84
N THR A 367 10.84 -23.25 2.62
CA THR A 367 9.98 -24.42 2.90
C THR A 367 9.16 -24.16 4.17
N PRO A 368 7.81 -24.05 4.09
CA PRO A 368 6.95 -24.00 5.27
C PRO A 368 6.55 -25.40 5.76
N PRO A 369 6.10 -25.53 7.02
CA PRO A 369 5.53 -26.78 7.56
C PRO A 369 4.39 -27.34 6.70
N GLN A 370 3.53 -26.48 6.17
CA GLN A 370 2.34 -26.85 5.39
C GLN A 370 2.65 -27.26 3.94
N ARG A 371 3.93 -27.26 3.53
CA ARG A 371 4.42 -27.69 2.20
C ARG A 371 3.70 -27.03 1.02
N THR A 372 3.15 -25.84 1.22
CA THR A 372 2.52 -25.01 0.18
C THR A 372 3.01 -23.58 0.31
N ILE A 373 3.41 -22.96 -0.79
CA ILE A 373 3.83 -21.56 -0.84
C ILE A 373 3.04 -20.78 -1.88
N THR A 374 2.90 -19.49 -1.62
CA THR A 374 2.27 -18.52 -2.51
C THR A 374 3.15 -17.29 -2.54
N VAL A 375 3.64 -16.92 -3.72
CA VAL A 375 4.51 -15.75 -3.86
C VAL A 375 3.75 -14.46 -3.55
N THR A 376 2.53 -14.32 -4.08
CA THR A 376 1.71 -13.14 -3.85
C THR A 376 0.34 -13.43 -3.25
N ALA A 377 -0.17 -12.48 -2.48
CA ALA A 377 -1.57 -12.40 -2.08
C ALA A 377 -2.07 -10.95 -2.20
N GLN A 378 -2.58 -10.60 -3.39
CA GLN A 378 -2.96 -9.22 -3.68
C GLN A 378 -4.38 -8.92 -3.20
N GLY A 379 -4.54 -7.82 -2.47
CA GLY A 379 -5.72 -7.50 -1.67
C GLY A 379 -6.63 -6.41 -2.23
N ARG A 380 -6.80 -6.28 -3.55
CA ARG A 380 -7.71 -5.28 -4.14
C ARG A 380 -9.18 -5.64 -3.91
N THR A 381 -9.91 -4.77 -3.22
CA THR A 381 -11.32 -4.97 -2.83
C THR A 381 -12.32 -4.27 -3.73
N ASP A 382 -11.90 -3.26 -4.50
CA ASP A 382 -12.76 -2.49 -5.39
C ASP A 382 -12.15 -2.39 -6.81
N PRO A 383 -12.93 -2.60 -7.89
CA PRO A 383 -12.40 -2.61 -9.26
C PRO A 383 -11.93 -1.24 -9.75
N ASN A 384 -12.30 -0.16 -9.06
CA ASN A 384 -11.89 1.20 -9.35
C ASN A 384 -10.57 1.57 -8.66
N GLN A 385 -10.06 0.77 -7.72
CA GLN A 385 -8.72 0.98 -7.18
C GLN A 385 -7.66 0.77 -8.28
N ASN A 386 -6.68 1.67 -8.32
CA ASN A 386 -5.57 1.63 -9.27
C ASN A 386 -4.38 0.77 -8.79
N THR A 387 -4.64 -0.22 -7.95
CA THR A 387 -3.64 -0.98 -7.20
C THR A 387 -3.37 -2.36 -7.79
N GLY A 388 -2.26 -3.00 -7.42
CA GLY A 388 -1.83 -4.29 -7.95
C GLY A 388 -0.35 -4.57 -7.67
N ILE A 389 0.05 -5.84 -7.77
CA ILE A 389 1.44 -6.27 -7.61
C ILE A 389 1.99 -6.67 -8.97
N ILE A 390 3.03 -5.97 -9.42
CA ILE A 390 3.70 -6.26 -10.68
C ILE A 390 5.11 -6.78 -10.41
N ILE A 391 5.38 -7.99 -10.87
CA ILE A 391 6.71 -8.62 -10.83
C ILE A 391 7.29 -8.52 -12.25
N HIS A 392 8.31 -7.68 -12.41
CA HIS A 392 8.86 -7.30 -13.71
C HIS A 392 10.34 -7.64 -13.80
N ASN A 393 10.74 -8.36 -14.85
CA ASN A 393 12.16 -8.66 -15.13
C ASN A 393 12.90 -9.23 -13.91
N SER A 394 12.24 -10.10 -13.15
CA SER A 394 12.71 -10.62 -11.86
C SER A 394 13.00 -12.12 -11.96
N LYS A 395 13.39 -12.74 -10.85
CA LYS A 395 13.62 -14.19 -10.75
C LYS A 395 12.84 -14.78 -9.58
N VAL A 396 12.11 -15.87 -9.80
CA VAL A 396 11.46 -16.67 -8.75
C VAL A 396 12.14 -18.04 -8.67
N THR A 397 12.77 -18.33 -7.54
CA THR A 397 13.56 -19.55 -7.29
C THR A 397 13.36 -20.06 -5.86
N GLY A 398 13.81 -21.29 -5.58
CA GLY A 398 14.01 -21.76 -4.22
C GLY A 398 15.19 -21.06 -3.53
N ALA A 399 15.06 -20.77 -2.24
CA ALA A 399 16.20 -20.41 -1.39
C ALA A 399 17.16 -21.61 -1.25
N SER A 400 18.36 -21.38 -0.70
CA SER A 400 19.28 -22.47 -0.38
C SER A 400 18.60 -23.54 0.49
N GLY A 401 18.74 -24.81 0.11
CA GLY A 401 18.10 -25.95 0.77
C GLY A 401 16.61 -26.16 0.44
N PHE A 402 16.01 -25.36 -0.45
CA PHE A 402 14.64 -25.59 -0.91
C PHE A 402 14.57 -26.83 -1.82
N ASN A 403 13.62 -27.73 -1.54
CA ASN A 403 13.35 -28.90 -2.38
C ASN A 403 12.00 -28.73 -3.11
N PRO A 404 12.02 -28.40 -4.41
CA PRO A 404 10.83 -28.19 -5.24
C PRO A 404 9.87 -29.38 -5.26
N SER A 405 10.37 -30.61 -5.18
CA SER A 405 9.54 -31.82 -5.22
C SER A 405 8.71 -32.03 -3.94
N SER A 406 9.07 -31.34 -2.85
CA SER A 406 8.41 -31.48 -1.55
C SER A 406 7.43 -30.37 -1.21
N VAL A 407 7.30 -29.34 -2.07
CA VAL A 407 6.52 -28.13 -1.79
C VAL A 407 5.72 -27.72 -3.02
N LYS A 408 4.40 -27.58 -2.88
CA LYS A 408 3.56 -27.00 -3.92
C LYS A 408 3.74 -25.48 -3.95
N SER A 409 4.23 -24.93 -5.05
CA SER A 409 4.50 -23.50 -5.15
C SER A 409 3.64 -22.81 -6.19
N TYR A 410 3.02 -21.70 -5.83
CA TYR A 410 2.14 -20.93 -6.69
C TYR A 410 2.59 -19.47 -6.78
N LEU A 411 2.34 -18.84 -7.93
CA LEU A 411 2.59 -17.42 -8.17
C LEU A 411 1.74 -16.52 -7.25
N GLY A 412 0.55 -16.98 -6.89
CA GLY A 412 -0.26 -16.30 -5.87
C GLY A 412 -1.66 -16.87 -5.70
N ARG A 413 -2.42 -16.22 -4.81
CA ARG A 413 -3.82 -16.50 -4.52
C ARG A 413 -4.63 -15.22 -4.21
N PRO A 414 -5.93 -15.17 -4.53
CA PRO A 414 -6.70 -13.93 -4.49
C PRO A 414 -7.23 -13.61 -3.09
N TRP A 415 -6.42 -12.92 -2.28
CA TRP A 415 -6.84 -12.48 -0.94
C TRP A 415 -8.14 -11.66 -0.96
N GLN A 416 -8.39 -10.90 -2.02
CA GLN A 416 -9.59 -10.09 -2.17
C GLN A 416 -10.22 -10.21 -3.56
N LYS A 417 -11.51 -9.84 -3.66
CA LYS A 417 -12.39 -10.11 -4.80
C LYS A 417 -11.84 -9.64 -6.16
N TYR A 418 -11.10 -8.54 -6.20
CA TYR A 418 -10.57 -7.96 -7.44
C TYR A 418 -9.04 -8.08 -7.53
N SER A 419 -8.47 -9.11 -6.88
CA SER A 419 -7.03 -9.36 -6.80
C SER A 419 -6.34 -9.16 -8.16
N ARG A 420 -5.24 -8.41 -8.19
CA ARG A 420 -4.53 -8.09 -9.43
C ARG A 420 -3.02 -8.25 -9.30
N THR A 421 -2.49 -9.26 -9.97
CA THR A 421 -1.06 -9.59 -9.99
C THR A 421 -0.61 -9.88 -11.42
N VAL A 422 0.55 -9.34 -11.81
CA VAL A 422 1.15 -9.62 -13.13
C VAL A 422 2.60 -10.05 -12.97
N PHE A 423 2.97 -11.18 -13.57
CA PHE A 423 4.36 -11.61 -13.73
C PHE A 423 4.78 -11.42 -15.18
N MET A 424 5.75 -10.55 -15.43
CA MET A 424 6.20 -10.27 -16.79
C MET A 424 7.72 -10.22 -16.92
N LYS A 425 8.22 -10.78 -18.03
CA LYS A 425 9.66 -10.94 -18.33
C LYS A 425 10.44 -11.59 -17.18
N THR A 426 9.78 -12.42 -16.38
CA THR A 426 10.33 -12.96 -15.14
C THR A 426 10.79 -14.40 -15.37
N TYR A 427 11.96 -14.77 -14.85
CA TYR A 427 12.41 -16.15 -14.82
C TYR A 427 11.66 -16.89 -13.71
N LEU A 428 10.92 -17.92 -14.08
CA LEU A 428 10.17 -18.81 -13.19
C LEU A 428 10.86 -20.17 -13.19
N ASP A 429 11.44 -20.55 -12.04
CA ASP A 429 12.09 -21.84 -11.89
C ASP A 429 11.07 -22.98 -11.73
N SER A 430 11.55 -24.22 -11.75
CA SER A 430 10.77 -25.46 -11.79
C SER A 430 9.91 -25.71 -10.57
N LEU A 431 10.06 -24.91 -9.49
CA LEU A 431 9.19 -24.99 -8.32
C LEU A 431 7.74 -24.60 -8.59
N ILE A 432 7.49 -23.75 -9.59
CA ILE A 432 6.15 -23.26 -9.88
C ILE A 432 5.29 -24.40 -10.41
N ASN A 433 4.21 -24.69 -9.67
CA ASN A 433 3.24 -25.70 -10.03
C ASN A 433 2.65 -25.39 -11.43
N PRO A 434 2.41 -26.39 -12.30
CA PRO A 434 1.85 -26.16 -13.63
C PRO A 434 0.54 -25.36 -13.65
N ALA A 435 -0.31 -25.50 -12.61
CA ALA A 435 -1.52 -24.70 -12.45
C ALA A 435 -1.23 -23.20 -12.30
N GLY A 436 -0.04 -22.84 -11.80
CA GLY A 436 0.48 -21.49 -11.65
C GLY A 436 -0.10 -20.73 -10.45
N TRP A 437 -1.42 -20.76 -10.30
CA TRP A 437 -2.16 -19.98 -9.31
C TRP A 437 -2.99 -20.88 -8.40
N MET A 438 -3.24 -20.43 -7.17
CA MET A 438 -3.99 -21.17 -6.16
C MET A 438 -5.28 -20.43 -5.78
N GLU A 439 -6.36 -21.17 -5.60
CA GLU A 439 -7.64 -20.63 -5.13
C GLU A 439 -7.48 -20.05 -3.71
N TRP A 440 -8.30 -19.06 -3.36
CA TRP A 440 -8.39 -18.60 -1.98
C TRP A 440 -9.35 -19.47 -1.19
N ASP A 441 -10.61 -19.54 -1.65
CA ASP A 441 -11.68 -20.36 -1.08
C ASP A 441 -12.75 -20.66 -2.14
N GLY A 442 -12.76 -21.89 -2.65
CA GLY A 442 -13.63 -22.31 -3.75
C GLY A 442 -13.61 -21.34 -4.95
N ASN A 443 -14.80 -20.93 -5.40
CA ASN A 443 -14.95 -20.04 -6.56
C ASN A 443 -14.81 -18.54 -6.23
N PHE A 444 -14.37 -18.18 -5.03
CA PHE A 444 -14.18 -16.78 -4.66
C PHE A 444 -13.18 -16.08 -5.60
N ALA A 445 -13.56 -14.90 -6.10
CA ALA A 445 -12.77 -14.00 -6.94
C ALA A 445 -12.38 -14.52 -8.35
N LEU A 446 -12.57 -15.80 -8.68
CA LEU A 446 -12.04 -16.41 -9.91
C LEU A 446 -12.51 -15.72 -11.21
N ASP A 447 -13.69 -15.10 -11.18
CA ASP A 447 -14.26 -14.36 -12.32
C ASP A 447 -13.89 -12.86 -12.35
N THR A 448 -13.41 -12.31 -11.24
CA THR A 448 -13.23 -10.87 -11.05
C THR A 448 -11.79 -10.45 -10.80
N LEU A 449 -10.91 -11.39 -10.45
CA LEU A 449 -9.47 -11.18 -10.36
C LEU A 449 -8.87 -10.89 -11.74
N TYR A 450 -7.64 -10.35 -11.75
CA TYR A 450 -6.83 -10.18 -12.95
C TYR A 450 -5.43 -10.71 -12.68
N TYR A 451 -5.19 -11.97 -13.04
CA TYR A 451 -3.89 -12.62 -12.96
C TYR A 451 -3.33 -12.83 -14.34
N ALA A 452 -2.11 -12.32 -14.55
CA ALA A 452 -1.55 -12.31 -15.88
C ALA A 452 -0.07 -12.68 -15.93
N GLU A 453 0.31 -13.35 -17.02
CA GLU A 453 1.69 -13.72 -17.34
C GLU A 453 2.06 -13.16 -18.73
N TYR A 454 3.26 -12.58 -18.87
CA TYR A 454 3.77 -12.05 -20.15
C TYR A 454 5.26 -12.34 -20.33
N ALA A 455 5.61 -13.07 -21.38
CA ALA A 455 7.01 -13.31 -21.77
C ALA A 455 7.92 -13.82 -20.63
N ASN A 456 7.37 -14.64 -19.73
CA ASN A 456 8.15 -15.28 -18.66
C ASN A 456 9.04 -16.39 -19.25
N THR A 457 10.19 -16.64 -18.62
CA THR A 457 11.16 -17.66 -19.05
C THR A 457 11.43 -18.67 -17.94
N GLY A 458 12.15 -19.75 -18.24
CA GLY A 458 12.49 -20.78 -17.27
C GLY A 458 11.50 -21.94 -17.23
N PRO A 459 11.86 -23.05 -16.55
CA PRO A 459 11.07 -24.29 -16.59
C PRO A 459 9.67 -24.17 -15.97
N GLY A 460 9.43 -23.21 -15.08
CA GLY A 460 8.12 -22.94 -14.48
C GLY A 460 7.21 -22.03 -15.31
N SER A 461 7.67 -21.51 -16.47
CA SER A 461 6.92 -20.49 -17.22
C SER A 461 5.92 -21.02 -18.24
N ASN A 462 5.85 -22.34 -18.46
CA ASN A 462 4.89 -22.92 -19.41
C ASN A 462 3.45 -22.70 -18.94
N THR A 463 2.62 -22.07 -19.78
CA THR A 463 1.24 -21.71 -19.46
C THR A 463 0.20 -22.74 -19.91
N ALA A 464 0.59 -23.81 -20.61
CA ALA A 464 -0.34 -24.78 -21.22
C ALA A 464 -1.27 -25.50 -20.21
N ASN A 465 -0.82 -25.66 -18.96
CA ASN A 465 -1.56 -26.37 -17.90
C ASN A 465 -1.99 -25.43 -16.75
N ARG A 466 -2.05 -24.12 -17.02
CA ARG A 466 -2.52 -23.14 -16.04
C ARG A 466 -4.00 -23.32 -15.76
N VAL A 467 -4.44 -22.77 -14.63
CA VAL A 467 -5.86 -22.68 -14.27
C VAL A 467 -6.71 -22.08 -15.39
N THR A 468 -7.98 -22.51 -15.49
CA THR A 468 -8.93 -22.07 -16.52
C THR A 468 -9.87 -20.96 -16.03
N TRP A 469 -9.46 -20.20 -15.01
CA TRP A 469 -10.28 -19.14 -14.42
C TRP A 469 -10.50 -18.01 -15.42
N LYS A 470 -11.69 -17.40 -15.41
CA LYS A 470 -12.00 -16.26 -16.29
C LYS A 470 -11.09 -15.06 -16.03
N GLY A 471 -10.65 -14.85 -14.79
CA GLY A 471 -9.71 -13.79 -14.42
C GLY A 471 -8.23 -14.09 -14.72
N TYR A 472 -7.89 -15.29 -15.22
CA TYR A 472 -6.53 -15.62 -15.63
C TYR A 472 -6.29 -15.27 -17.11
N HIS A 473 -5.13 -14.69 -17.40
CA HIS A 473 -4.78 -14.19 -18.72
C HIS A 473 -3.33 -14.50 -19.10
N VAL A 474 -3.13 -15.07 -20.28
CA VAL A 474 -1.82 -15.05 -20.95
C VAL A 474 -1.79 -13.82 -21.85
N LEU A 475 -0.93 -12.86 -21.54
CA LEU A 475 -0.76 -11.67 -22.39
C LEU A 475 0.16 -12.03 -23.55
N THR A 476 -0.25 -11.71 -24.78
CA THR A 476 0.44 -12.13 -26.00
C THR A 476 1.07 -10.95 -26.75
N SER A 477 0.77 -9.71 -26.36
CA SER A 477 1.31 -8.52 -27.00
C SER A 477 1.93 -7.52 -26.01
N ALA A 478 2.89 -6.75 -26.50
CA ALA A 478 3.48 -5.64 -25.77
C ALA A 478 2.43 -4.59 -25.35
N SER A 479 1.39 -4.36 -26.16
CA SER A 479 0.32 -3.40 -25.84
C SER A 479 -0.53 -3.83 -24.65
N GLN A 480 -0.74 -5.14 -24.46
CA GLN A 480 -1.45 -5.68 -23.29
C GLN A 480 -0.61 -5.59 -22.01
N ALA A 481 0.72 -5.76 -22.13
CA ALA A 481 1.62 -5.73 -20.98
C ALA A 481 2.09 -4.31 -20.58
N SER A 482 2.15 -3.37 -21.53
CA SER A 482 2.63 -2.00 -21.30
C SER A 482 1.93 -1.22 -20.17
N PRO A 483 0.61 -1.37 -19.93
CA PRO A 483 -0.05 -0.71 -18.79
C PRO A 483 0.53 -1.08 -17.42
N PHE A 484 1.22 -2.22 -17.32
CA PHE A 484 1.82 -2.72 -16.08
C PHE A 484 3.29 -2.30 -15.90
N THR A 485 3.88 -1.56 -16.84
CA THR A 485 5.27 -1.11 -16.71
C THR A 485 5.41 0.01 -15.66
N VAL A 486 6.64 0.27 -15.22
CA VAL A 486 6.95 1.31 -14.22
C VAL A 486 6.40 2.68 -14.64
N GLY A 487 6.58 3.06 -15.91
CA GLY A 487 6.13 4.34 -16.42
C GLY A 487 4.60 4.51 -16.42
N ASN A 488 3.85 3.45 -16.70
CA ASN A 488 2.39 3.50 -16.84
C ASN A 488 1.66 3.18 -15.52
N PHE A 489 2.08 2.14 -14.81
CA PHE A 489 1.35 1.63 -13.66
C PHE A 489 1.49 2.50 -12.42
N ILE A 490 2.70 3.04 -12.19
CA ILE A 490 3.02 3.86 -11.00
C ILE A 490 3.48 5.27 -11.38
N ALA A 491 3.31 5.69 -12.62
CA ALA A 491 3.80 6.97 -13.13
C ALA A 491 5.30 7.20 -12.82
N GLY A 492 6.12 6.14 -12.87
CA GLY A 492 7.48 6.12 -12.32
C GLY A 492 8.42 7.20 -12.87
N ASN A 493 8.21 7.63 -14.12
CA ASN A 493 8.98 8.72 -14.75
C ASN A 493 8.84 10.07 -14.01
N ASN A 494 7.77 10.23 -13.22
CA ASN A 494 7.45 11.46 -12.52
C ASN A 494 8.02 11.54 -11.10
N TRP A 495 8.71 10.51 -10.60
CA TRP A 495 9.20 10.53 -9.22
C TRP A 495 10.43 9.66 -8.97
N ILE A 496 10.62 8.55 -9.68
CA ILE A 496 11.80 7.69 -9.48
C ILE A 496 13.12 8.40 -9.85
N PRO A 497 13.23 9.23 -10.90
CA PRO A 497 14.50 9.91 -11.22
C PRO A 497 15.10 10.74 -10.07
N SER A 498 14.27 11.36 -9.21
CA SER A 498 14.77 12.12 -8.04
C SER A 498 15.30 11.22 -6.92
N SER A 499 15.03 9.91 -6.97
CA SER A 499 15.61 8.95 -6.03
C SER A 499 17.06 8.63 -6.34
N GLY A 500 17.46 8.70 -7.62
CA GLY A 500 18.77 8.22 -8.09
C GLY A 500 18.83 6.76 -8.47
N VAL A 501 17.75 6.03 -8.24
CA VAL A 501 17.70 4.60 -8.48
C VAL A 501 17.48 4.34 -9.96
N PRO A 502 18.30 3.47 -10.59
CA PRO A 502 18.10 3.11 -11.98
C PRO A 502 16.81 2.31 -12.15
N PHE A 503 16.05 2.59 -13.20
CA PHE A 503 14.83 1.86 -13.53
C PHE A 503 14.60 1.78 -15.04
N THR A 504 13.94 0.73 -15.47
CA THR A 504 13.42 0.60 -16.84
C THR A 504 11.96 1.02 -16.82
N SER A 505 11.62 2.06 -17.59
CA SER A 505 10.27 2.63 -17.61
C SER A 505 9.23 1.76 -18.33
N GLY A 506 9.61 1.22 -19.50
CA GLY A 506 8.79 0.37 -20.36
C GLY A 506 9.09 -1.12 -20.21
N LEU A 507 8.67 -1.91 -21.21
CA LEU A 507 8.89 -3.36 -21.28
C LEU A 507 10.35 -3.71 -21.55
#